data_AF-A0A4S4BN25-F1
#
_entry.id   AF-A0A4S4BN25-F1
#
_cell.length_a   1.000
_cell.length_b   1.000
_cell.length_c   1.000
_cell.angle_alpha   90.00
_cell.angle_beta   90.00
_cell.angle_gamma   90.00
#
_symmetry.space_group_name_H-M   'P 1'
#
loop_
_entity.id
_entity.type
_entity.pdbx_description
1 polymer ?
#
loop_
_entity_poly.entity_id
_entity_poly.type
_entity_poly.pdbx_seq_one_letter_code
_entity_poly.pdbx_strand_id
1 'polypeptide(L)'
;MNRKRQDPDLRQDAAGLLGFKLQDVRVLRDAPRASLAERAFLEARSHLLIVANCPGGRLVVDGHPHVLRPGLLLVCAPGQLIEWTNYSGHSLELLLLDFATFAAAPAIAESASSPAAAPPQPSPAEAEFPFRGEASLPSGMSAASLIAEMADGWSRNTASARLRCEARLLELLSVALDHQERQTEFALEACRLELERHYASDITVDSLASVAGLSRFHFMRLFKERFGKGAMEYRTELRLQEAKRLMREGDLPLAEIVYRIGYSSESYFSTLFKKQTGIAPVVYQRNQRRRIAAYSWANIGQLLALRMIPCAAPLDQFWTDRYRSRYSYEIATPLSHRYDFNLQALSEARPDFILGFDGLIPAEEQVKLRELAPSLFLNWEDDWRAHLRQTAAFLDREDEAEEWLSHYEARAASIRERMGAAAIRGSLLVLLVGRDRIMVLGRRSGTVLYDDLGLAMPRGVGAAPWFLPVEASELAAMEADRMLVHVDRNPAAEARWTELTETLGWRRLPAVQAGKVKLVSGTDFIAAPWNEYAAEPIGRFLESCAELL
;
A
#
# COMPACT_ATOMS: atom_id res chain seq x y z
N MET A 1 19.14 24.93 -14.42
CA MET A 1 18.35 24.75 -15.66
C MET A 1 18.54 23.32 -16.14
N ASN A 2 17.75 22.39 -15.60
CA ASN A 2 17.78 20.96 -15.96
C ASN A 2 16.32 20.58 -16.24
N ARG A 3 15.99 20.33 -17.51
CA ARG A 3 14.65 19.92 -17.94
C ARG A 3 14.36 18.55 -17.33
N LYS A 4 13.49 18.53 -16.30
CA LYS A 4 12.77 17.32 -15.88
C LYS A 4 12.07 16.77 -17.12
N ARG A 5 12.48 15.59 -17.58
CA ARG A 5 11.61 14.73 -18.40
C ARG A 5 10.39 14.46 -17.53
N GLN A 6 9.28 15.10 -17.88
CA GLN A 6 7.96 14.68 -17.44
C GLN A 6 7.73 13.32 -18.11
N ASP A 7 7.85 12.24 -17.32
CA ASP A 7 7.29 10.96 -17.71
C ASP A 7 5.77 11.14 -17.74
N PRO A 8 5.09 10.93 -18.89
CA PRO A 8 3.65 10.90 -18.90
C PRO A 8 3.20 9.65 -18.14
N ASP A 9 2.41 9.90 -17.12
CA ASP A 9 1.65 8.92 -16.35
C ASP A 9 0.85 8.04 -17.34
N LEU A 10 1.25 6.78 -17.51
CA LEU A 10 0.68 5.85 -18.49
C LEU A 10 -0.02 4.69 -17.76
N ARG A 11 -1.20 5.00 -17.22
CA ARG A 11 -2.23 4.00 -16.91
C ARG A 11 -3.52 4.37 -17.66
N GLN A 12 -4.20 3.33 -18.15
CA GLN A 12 -5.53 3.33 -18.79
C GLN A 12 -5.69 3.97 -20.18
N ASP A 13 -4.74 4.77 -20.66
CA ASP A 13 -5.07 5.67 -21.78
C ASP A 13 -4.85 5.14 -23.21
N ALA A 14 -4.03 4.13 -23.48
CA ALA A 14 -3.75 3.81 -24.89
C ALA A 14 -4.96 3.21 -25.65
N ALA A 15 -5.66 2.21 -25.10
CA ALA A 15 -6.79 1.58 -25.81
C ALA A 15 -8.09 2.40 -25.74
N GLY A 16 -8.36 3.08 -24.61
CA GLY A 16 -9.52 3.95 -24.44
C GLY A 16 -9.45 5.26 -25.24
N LEU A 17 -8.24 5.66 -25.64
CA LEU A 17 -7.99 6.79 -26.55
C LEU A 17 -7.80 6.34 -28.00
N LEU A 18 -8.09 5.09 -28.37
CA LEU A 18 -8.11 4.66 -29.77
C LEU A 18 -9.54 4.54 -30.27
N GLY A 19 -9.79 5.15 -31.42
CA GLY A 19 -10.96 4.82 -32.22
C GLY A 19 -10.65 3.69 -33.19
N PHE A 20 -11.66 2.88 -33.45
CA PHE A 20 -11.59 1.73 -34.35
C PHE A 20 -12.59 1.92 -35.49
N LYS A 21 -12.22 1.48 -36.68
CA LYS A 21 -13.11 1.47 -37.84
C LYS A 21 -12.93 0.20 -38.65
N LEU A 22 -13.99 -0.57 -38.78
CA LEU A 22 -14.04 -1.74 -39.64
C LEU A 22 -13.96 -1.31 -41.11
N GLN A 23 -12.97 -1.81 -41.82
CA GLN A 23 -12.69 -1.50 -43.22
C GLN A 23 -13.22 -2.57 -44.17
N ASP A 24 -13.08 -3.85 -43.79
CA ASP A 24 -13.57 -4.98 -44.57
C ASP A 24 -13.94 -6.20 -43.72
N VAL A 25 -14.85 -7.02 -44.25
CA VAL A 25 -15.27 -8.29 -43.66
C VAL A 25 -15.22 -9.35 -44.75
N ARG A 26 -14.35 -10.33 -44.59
CA ARG A 26 -14.17 -11.43 -45.54
C ARG A 26 -14.32 -12.77 -44.83
N VAL A 27 -14.95 -13.72 -45.50
CA VAL A 27 -14.99 -15.11 -45.05
C VAL A 27 -14.16 -15.94 -46.00
N LEU A 28 -13.11 -16.54 -45.48
CA LEU A 28 -12.25 -17.45 -46.21
C LEU A 28 -12.71 -18.87 -45.93
N ARG A 29 -13.07 -19.58 -47.00
CA ARG A 29 -13.40 -21.00 -46.98
C ARG A 29 -12.42 -21.76 -47.86
N ASP A 30 -11.78 -22.78 -47.33
CA ASP A 30 -10.84 -23.61 -48.09
C ASP A 30 -11.13 -25.10 -47.87
N ALA A 31 -11.06 -25.86 -48.96
CA ALA A 31 -11.24 -27.31 -48.93
C ALA A 31 -9.93 -28.01 -48.53
N PRO A 32 -9.99 -29.24 -48.01
CA PRO A 32 -8.79 -30.03 -47.75
C PRO A 32 -7.95 -30.24 -49.03
N ARG A 33 -6.63 -30.06 -48.95
CA ARG A 33 -5.72 -30.23 -50.09
C ARG A 33 -4.98 -31.57 -50.06
N ALA A 34 -4.72 -32.11 -51.26
CA ALA A 34 -3.99 -33.37 -51.44
C ALA A 34 -2.46 -33.20 -51.57
N SER A 35 -1.95 -31.99 -51.84
CA SER A 35 -0.53 -31.72 -52.13
C SER A 35 0.10 -30.71 -51.15
N LEU A 36 1.28 -31.03 -50.64
CA LEU A 36 2.08 -30.17 -49.74
C LEU A 36 2.68 -28.92 -50.43
N ALA A 37 2.68 -28.86 -51.77
CA ALA A 37 3.31 -27.78 -52.52
C ALA A 37 2.45 -26.50 -52.65
N GLU A 38 1.16 -26.58 -52.34
CA GLU A 38 0.23 -25.47 -52.53
C GLU A 38 0.03 -24.69 -51.23
N ARG A 39 0.78 -23.60 -51.07
CA ARG A 39 0.65 -22.64 -49.96
C ARG A 39 -0.09 -21.39 -50.43
N ALA A 40 -0.92 -20.84 -49.56
CA ALA A 40 -1.61 -19.59 -49.82
C ALA A 40 -1.16 -18.52 -48.83
N PHE A 41 -1.07 -17.28 -49.33
CA PHE A 41 -0.49 -16.15 -48.61
C PHE A 41 -1.46 -14.97 -48.65
N LEU A 42 -1.53 -14.26 -47.52
CA LEU A 42 -2.28 -13.03 -47.33
C LEU A 42 -1.37 -12.05 -46.59
N GLU A 43 -1.16 -10.86 -47.16
CA GLU A 43 -0.49 -9.77 -46.46
C GLU A 43 -1.54 -8.88 -45.80
N ALA A 44 -1.36 -8.60 -44.50
CA ALA A 44 -2.23 -7.70 -43.75
C ALA A 44 -1.97 -6.24 -44.18
N ARG A 45 -2.88 -5.67 -44.99
CA ARG A 45 -2.75 -4.28 -45.47
C ARG A 45 -3.09 -3.23 -44.42
N SER A 46 -3.89 -3.63 -43.42
CA SER A 46 -4.22 -2.89 -42.21
C SER A 46 -4.20 -3.86 -41.03
N HIS A 47 -4.66 -3.45 -39.85
CA HIS A 47 -4.79 -4.40 -38.75
C HIS A 47 -5.82 -5.46 -39.12
N LEU A 48 -5.50 -6.72 -38.90
CA LEU A 48 -6.34 -7.85 -39.29
C LEU A 48 -6.70 -8.67 -38.06
N LEU A 49 -8.00 -8.83 -37.80
CA LEU A 49 -8.51 -9.75 -36.79
C LEU A 49 -9.06 -11.00 -37.48
N ILE A 50 -8.55 -12.16 -37.09
CA ILE A 50 -8.93 -13.47 -37.63
C ILE A 50 -9.71 -14.24 -36.56
N VAL A 51 -10.90 -14.74 -36.92
CA VAL A 51 -11.68 -15.69 -36.10
C VAL A 51 -11.79 -17.01 -36.82
N ALA A 52 -11.36 -18.11 -36.19
CA ALA A 52 -11.40 -19.44 -36.79
C ALA A 52 -12.63 -20.25 -36.36
N ASN A 53 -13.29 -20.90 -37.31
CA ASN A 53 -14.36 -21.87 -37.09
C ASN A 53 -14.01 -23.22 -37.74
N CYS A 54 -12.88 -23.80 -37.38
CA CYS A 54 -12.43 -25.08 -37.94
C CYS A 54 -11.82 -25.99 -36.87
N PRO A 55 -12.04 -27.31 -36.97
CA PRO A 55 -11.60 -28.28 -35.96
C PRO A 55 -10.10 -28.58 -35.99
N GLY A 56 -9.38 -28.10 -37.01
CA GLY A 56 -7.94 -28.29 -37.14
C GLY A 56 -7.37 -27.65 -38.39
N GLY A 57 -6.07 -27.35 -38.35
CA GLY A 57 -5.32 -26.67 -39.40
C GLY A 57 -4.19 -25.84 -38.78
N ARG A 58 -3.37 -25.21 -39.63
CA ARG A 58 -2.32 -24.29 -39.16
C ARG A 58 -2.30 -23.02 -40.01
N LEU A 59 -2.13 -21.91 -39.32
CA LEU A 59 -1.88 -20.59 -39.89
C LEU A 59 -0.52 -20.14 -39.39
N VAL A 60 0.31 -19.58 -40.26
CA VAL A 60 1.67 -19.13 -39.96
C VAL A 60 1.71 -17.62 -40.14
N VAL A 61 2.03 -16.86 -39.10
CA VAL A 61 2.21 -15.40 -39.19
C VAL A 61 3.68 -15.08 -39.02
N ASP A 62 4.30 -14.48 -40.04
CA ASP A 62 5.74 -14.15 -40.06
C ASP A 62 6.63 -15.32 -39.60
N GLY A 63 6.32 -16.53 -40.07
CA GLY A 63 7.03 -17.76 -39.72
C GLY A 63 6.63 -18.43 -38.40
N HIS A 64 5.74 -17.84 -37.60
CA HIS A 64 5.26 -18.41 -36.34
C HIS A 64 3.98 -19.22 -36.55
N PRO A 65 3.96 -20.53 -36.28
CA PRO A 65 2.79 -21.37 -36.49
C PRO A 65 1.76 -21.24 -35.34
N HIS A 66 0.50 -21.10 -35.73
CA HIS A 66 -0.69 -21.03 -34.88
C HIS A 66 -1.61 -22.21 -35.21
N VAL A 67 -2.05 -22.95 -34.19
CA VAL A 67 -2.94 -24.11 -34.37
C VAL A 67 -4.39 -23.63 -34.40
N LEU A 68 -5.07 -23.90 -35.52
CA LEU A 68 -6.46 -23.52 -35.70
C LEU A 68 -7.39 -24.43 -34.90
N ARG A 69 -8.32 -23.79 -34.18
CA ARG A 69 -9.37 -24.41 -33.37
C ARG A 69 -10.62 -23.52 -33.42
N PRO A 70 -11.84 -24.06 -33.24
CA PRO A 70 -13.04 -23.24 -33.22
C PRO A 70 -12.94 -22.20 -32.09
N GLY A 71 -13.18 -20.93 -32.42
CA GLY A 71 -13.09 -19.82 -31.47
C GLY A 71 -11.67 -19.29 -31.23
N LEU A 72 -10.66 -19.70 -32.01
CA LEU A 72 -9.38 -18.98 -32.03
C LEU A 72 -9.60 -17.55 -32.54
N LEU A 73 -9.05 -16.58 -31.83
CA LEU A 73 -8.95 -15.19 -32.24
C LEU A 73 -7.47 -14.83 -32.40
N LEU A 74 -7.08 -14.22 -33.51
CA LEU A 74 -5.72 -13.78 -33.78
C LEU A 74 -5.72 -12.35 -34.29
N VAL A 75 -4.91 -11.48 -33.68
CA VAL A 75 -4.75 -10.09 -34.13
C VAL A 75 -3.37 -9.90 -34.75
N CYS A 76 -3.37 -9.52 -36.03
CA CYS A 76 -2.18 -9.25 -36.83
C CYS A 76 -2.01 -7.74 -37.06
N ALA A 77 -0.77 -7.27 -36.99
CA ALA A 77 -0.39 -5.90 -37.33
C ALA A 77 -0.29 -5.70 -38.86
N PRO A 78 -0.37 -4.45 -39.34
CA PRO A 78 -0.12 -4.13 -40.74
C PRO A 78 1.27 -4.61 -41.19
N GLY A 79 1.36 -5.15 -42.41
CA GLY A 79 2.59 -5.65 -43.03
C GLY A 79 2.96 -7.09 -42.68
N GLN A 80 2.23 -7.76 -41.79
CA GLN A 80 2.48 -9.16 -41.47
C GLN A 80 2.04 -10.09 -42.59
N LEU A 81 2.84 -11.12 -42.87
CA LEU A 81 2.55 -12.15 -43.85
C LEU A 81 1.87 -13.35 -43.18
N ILE A 82 0.64 -13.63 -43.57
CA ILE A 82 -0.15 -14.77 -43.15
C ILE A 82 -0.08 -15.85 -44.22
N GLU A 83 0.53 -16.98 -43.89
CA GLU A 83 0.48 -18.21 -44.67
C GLU A 83 -0.54 -19.16 -44.05
N TRP A 84 -1.37 -19.82 -44.85
CA TRP A 84 -2.22 -20.90 -44.36
C TRP A 84 -2.16 -22.13 -45.24
N THR A 85 -2.37 -23.28 -44.61
CA THR A 85 -2.48 -24.57 -45.30
C THR A 85 -3.56 -25.43 -44.65
N ASN A 86 -4.35 -26.14 -45.47
CA ASN A 86 -5.43 -27.00 -45.01
C ASN A 86 -5.21 -28.48 -45.39
N TYR A 87 -4.40 -29.18 -44.59
CA TYR A 87 -4.16 -30.62 -44.71
C TYR A 87 -4.98 -31.47 -43.73
N SER A 88 -5.84 -30.84 -42.92
CA SER A 88 -6.48 -31.50 -41.77
C SER A 88 -7.64 -32.43 -42.14
N GLY A 89 -7.99 -32.55 -43.43
CA GLY A 89 -9.16 -33.31 -43.89
C GLY A 89 -10.51 -32.65 -43.59
N HIS A 90 -10.50 -31.48 -42.94
CA HIS A 90 -11.69 -30.72 -42.56
C HIS A 90 -11.80 -29.42 -43.35
N SER A 91 -13.02 -28.88 -43.48
CA SER A 91 -13.22 -27.57 -44.09
C SER A 91 -12.62 -26.46 -43.22
N LEU A 92 -11.81 -25.60 -43.83
CA LEU A 92 -11.30 -24.38 -43.22
C LEU A 92 -12.36 -23.29 -43.36
N GLU A 93 -12.71 -22.61 -42.26
CA GLU A 93 -13.56 -21.42 -42.28
C GLU A 93 -12.97 -20.37 -41.34
N LEU A 94 -12.59 -19.22 -41.90
CA LEU A 94 -11.99 -18.08 -41.19
C LEU A 94 -12.78 -16.81 -41.50
N LEU A 95 -13.08 -16.01 -40.49
CA LEU A 95 -13.55 -14.63 -40.65
C LEU A 95 -12.36 -13.70 -40.50
N LEU A 96 -12.20 -12.83 -41.48
CA LEU A 96 -11.12 -11.86 -41.60
C LEU A 96 -11.75 -10.46 -41.51
N LEU A 97 -11.35 -9.70 -40.49
CA LEU A 97 -11.80 -8.34 -40.26
C LEU A 97 -10.63 -7.37 -40.41
N ASP A 98 -10.61 -6.62 -41.50
CA ASP A 98 -9.63 -5.56 -41.70
C ASP A 98 -10.13 -4.30 -40.98
N PHE A 99 -9.30 -3.68 -40.16
CA PHE A 99 -9.68 -2.49 -39.39
C PHE A 99 -8.58 -1.45 -39.29
N ALA A 100 -9.01 -0.20 -39.12
CA ALA A 100 -8.15 0.94 -38.88
C ALA A 100 -8.20 1.36 -37.40
N THR A 101 -7.09 1.87 -36.92
CA THR A 101 -6.88 2.42 -35.58
C THR A 101 -6.47 3.88 -35.71
N PHE A 102 -7.12 4.75 -34.94
CA PHE A 102 -6.82 6.18 -34.94
C PHE A 102 -6.78 6.71 -33.52
N ALA A 103 -5.87 7.63 -33.23
CA ALA A 103 -5.88 8.34 -31.96
C ALA A 103 -7.18 9.15 -31.84
N ALA A 104 -7.96 8.90 -30.80
CA ALA A 104 -9.06 9.75 -30.38
C ALA A 104 -8.47 11.10 -29.96
N ALA A 105 -9.02 12.20 -30.49
CA ALA A 105 -8.68 13.51 -29.99
C ALA A 105 -9.00 13.58 -28.49
N PRO A 106 -8.12 14.13 -27.64
CA PRO A 106 -8.42 14.25 -26.22
C PRO A 106 -9.74 15.01 -26.07
N ALA A 107 -10.64 14.50 -25.22
CA ALA A 107 -11.89 15.15 -24.90
C ALA A 107 -11.58 16.62 -24.51
N ILE A 108 -12.26 17.53 -25.19
CA ILE A 108 -12.08 18.98 -25.10
C ILE A 108 -12.02 19.40 -23.64
N ALA A 109 -10.89 19.97 -23.22
CA ALA A 109 -10.83 20.78 -22.01
C ALA A 109 -11.81 21.96 -22.20
N GLU A 110 -12.84 22.02 -21.37
CA GLU A 110 -13.76 23.14 -21.30
C GLU A 110 -12.98 24.42 -20.95
N SER A 111 -12.72 25.29 -21.94
CA SER A 111 -12.83 26.75 -21.77
C SER A 111 -12.64 27.52 -23.08
N ALA A 112 -13.71 28.22 -23.46
CA ALA A 112 -13.75 29.60 -23.97
C ALA A 112 -13.14 29.98 -25.35
N SER A 113 -14.08 30.25 -26.28
CA SER A 113 -14.17 31.42 -27.18
C SER A 113 -13.07 31.72 -28.21
N SER A 114 -13.35 31.42 -29.48
CA SER A 114 -13.33 32.39 -30.60
C SER A 114 -13.81 31.74 -31.93
N PRO A 115 -14.68 32.35 -32.74
CA PRO A 115 -15.16 31.79 -34.00
C PRO A 115 -14.40 32.43 -35.18
N ALA A 116 -13.29 31.84 -35.63
CA ALA A 116 -12.72 32.10 -36.97
C ALA A 116 -11.46 31.26 -37.23
N ALA A 117 -11.65 29.98 -37.56
CA ALA A 117 -10.74 29.22 -38.41
C ALA A 117 -11.44 27.91 -38.75
N ALA A 118 -11.44 27.52 -40.03
CA ALA A 118 -11.80 26.14 -40.39
C ALA A 118 -10.92 25.19 -39.55
N PRO A 119 -11.49 24.16 -38.90
CA PRO A 119 -10.70 23.27 -38.07
C PRO A 119 -9.59 22.65 -38.93
N PRO A 120 -8.33 22.65 -38.50
CA PRO A 120 -7.33 21.83 -39.15
C PRO A 120 -7.83 20.39 -39.05
N GLN A 121 -8.07 19.73 -40.18
CA GLN A 121 -8.40 18.31 -40.16
C GLN A 121 -7.22 17.58 -39.52
N PRO A 122 -7.39 16.92 -38.35
CA PRO A 122 -6.35 16.06 -37.85
C PRO A 122 -6.28 14.89 -38.83
N SER A 123 -5.19 14.80 -39.59
CA SER A 123 -4.84 13.54 -40.22
C SER A 123 -4.69 12.54 -39.08
N PRO A 124 -5.53 11.49 -38.97
CA PRO A 124 -5.35 10.50 -37.93
C PRO A 124 -3.97 9.89 -38.15
N ALA A 125 -3.02 10.19 -37.26
CA ALA A 125 -1.79 9.42 -37.23
C ALA A 125 -2.21 7.97 -36.94
N GLU A 126 -1.92 7.07 -37.87
CA GLU A 126 -2.15 5.63 -37.69
C GLU A 126 -1.46 5.23 -36.39
N ALA A 127 -2.27 4.80 -35.43
CA ALA A 127 -1.80 4.32 -34.14
C ALA A 127 -1.85 2.79 -34.14
N GLU A 128 -1.02 2.14 -33.37
CA GLU A 128 -0.98 0.68 -33.35
C GLU A 128 -1.94 0.09 -32.28
N PHE A 129 -2.62 -1.01 -32.62
CA PHE A 129 -3.41 -1.75 -31.64
C PHE A 129 -2.48 -2.44 -30.61
N PRO A 130 -2.72 -2.29 -29.29
CA PRO A 130 -1.75 -2.70 -28.27
C PRO A 130 -1.65 -4.21 -28.02
N PHE A 131 -2.53 -5.03 -28.62
CA PHE A 131 -2.47 -6.49 -28.53
C PHE A 131 -2.06 -7.11 -29.86
N ARG A 132 -1.06 -8.00 -29.80
CA ARG A 132 -0.65 -8.85 -30.91
C ARG A 132 -0.59 -10.29 -30.41
N GLY A 133 -1.25 -11.21 -31.10
CA GLY A 133 -1.21 -12.63 -30.76
C GLY A 133 -2.56 -13.32 -30.65
N GLU A 134 -2.56 -14.48 -29.99
CA GLU A 134 -3.72 -15.37 -29.87
C GLU A 134 -4.57 -15.05 -28.64
N ALA A 135 -5.89 -15.01 -28.83
CA ALA A 135 -6.89 -15.08 -27.79
C ALA A 135 -7.91 -16.19 -28.10
N SER A 136 -8.89 -16.39 -27.23
CA SER A 136 -9.96 -17.36 -27.47
C SER A 136 -11.31 -16.75 -27.14
N LEU A 137 -12.28 -16.99 -28.01
CA LEU A 137 -13.65 -16.54 -27.80
C LEU A 137 -14.21 -17.12 -26.49
N PRO A 138 -14.99 -16.36 -25.72
CA PRO A 138 -15.71 -16.88 -24.57
C PRO A 138 -16.68 -17.99 -24.97
N SER A 139 -16.97 -18.93 -24.06
CA SER A 139 -17.87 -20.06 -24.33
C SER A 139 -19.30 -19.66 -24.75
N GLY A 140 -19.74 -18.45 -24.42
CA GLY A 140 -21.04 -17.90 -24.84
C GLY A 140 -21.05 -17.34 -26.27
N MET A 141 -19.90 -17.26 -26.94
CA MET A 141 -19.75 -16.67 -28.27
C MET A 141 -19.41 -17.74 -29.31
N SER A 142 -20.36 -18.03 -30.19
CA SER A 142 -20.20 -19.01 -31.26
C SER A 142 -19.45 -18.42 -32.45
N ALA A 143 -18.30 -19.00 -32.80
CA ALA A 143 -17.55 -18.62 -34.00
C ALA A 143 -18.44 -18.71 -35.25
N ALA A 144 -19.14 -19.83 -35.45
CA ALA A 144 -20.02 -20.01 -36.62
C ALA A 144 -21.11 -18.93 -36.73
N SER A 145 -21.70 -18.53 -35.61
CA SER A 145 -22.72 -17.48 -35.57
C SER A 145 -22.14 -16.11 -35.91
N LEU A 146 -20.96 -15.77 -35.37
CA LEU A 146 -20.25 -14.53 -35.71
C LEU A 146 -19.96 -14.45 -37.21
N ILE A 147 -19.42 -15.52 -37.80
CA ILE A 147 -19.07 -15.57 -39.22
C ILE A 147 -20.32 -15.33 -40.08
N ALA A 148 -21.42 -16.03 -39.77
CA ALA A 148 -22.67 -15.89 -40.52
C ALA A 148 -23.27 -14.48 -40.39
N GLU A 149 -23.37 -13.96 -39.15
CA GLU A 149 -23.96 -12.64 -38.87
C GLU A 149 -23.17 -11.50 -39.50
N MET A 150 -21.84 -11.52 -39.37
CA MET A 150 -20.99 -10.43 -39.88
C MET A 150 -20.90 -10.47 -41.41
N ALA A 151 -20.79 -11.64 -42.04
CA ALA A 151 -20.76 -11.75 -43.49
C ALA A 151 -22.08 -11.32 -44.15
N ASP A 152 -23.21 -11.81 -43.63
CA ASP A 152 -24.54 -11.42 -44.09
C ASP A 152 -24.76 -9.91 -43.85
N GLY A 153 -24.46 -9.41 -42.65
CA GLY A 153 -24.59 -8.00 -42.31
C GLY A 153 -23.77 -7.08 -43.21
N TRP A 154 -22.51 -7.43 -43.48
CA TRP A 154 -21.63 -6.65 -44.35
C TRP A 154 -22.14 -6.61 -45.80
N SER A 155 -22.59 -7.76 -46.34
CA SER A 155 -23.11 -7.87 -47.70
C SER A 155 -24.40 -7.07 -47.93
N ARG A 156 -25.31 -7.02 -46.94
CA ARG A 156 -26.54 -6.22 -47.01
C ARG A 156 -26.28 -4.72 -47.08
N ASN A 157 -25.13 -4.28 -46.57
CA ASN A 157 -24.66 -2.89 -46.64
C ASN A 157 -25.65 -1.82 -46.14
N THR A 158 -26.57 -2.18 -45.23
CA THR A 158 -27.47 -1.20 -44.60
C THR A 158 -26.76 -0.53 -43.44
N ALA A 159 -27.14 0.71 -43.10
CA ALA A 159 -26.55 1.44 -41.97
C ALA A 159 -26.63 0.64 -40.65
N SER A 160 -27.78 0.02 -40.39
CA SER A 160 -27.99 -0.82 -39.21
C SER A 160 -27.09 -2.06 -39.19
N ALA A 161 -26.87 -2.70 -40.34
CA ALA A 161 -26.00 -3.87 -40.43
C ALA A 161 -24.51 -3.50 -40.30
N ARG A 162 -24.08 -2.36 -40.87
CA ARG A 162 -22.74 -1.81 -40.70
C ARG A 162 -22.42 -1.51 -39.24
N LEU A 163 -23.34 -0.84 -38.53
CA LEU A 163 -23.21 -0.57 -37.10
C LEU A 163 -23.11 -1.85 -36.26
N ARG A 164 -23.87 -2.90 -36.60
CA ARG A 164 -23.73 -4.21 -35.92
C ARG A 164 -22.37 -4.85 -36.16
N CYS A 165 -21.81 -4.76 -37.36
CA CYS A 165 -20.48 -5.29 -37.66
C CYS A 165 -19.39 -4.52 -36.89
N GLU A 166 -19.48 -3.19 -36.83
CA GLU A 166 -18.58 -2.33 -36.04
C GLU A 166 -18.66 -2.67 -34.53
N ALA A 167 -19.86 -2.80 -33.99
CA ALA A 167 -20.06 -3.20 -32.60
C ALA A 167 -19.44 -4.58 -32.32
N ARG A 168 -19.53 -5.51 -33.28
CA ARG A 168 -18.95 -6.84 -33.14
C ARG A 168 -17.42 -6.82 -33.22
N LEU A 169 -16.83 -5.97 -34.06
CA LEU A 169 -15.38 -5.72 -34.03
C LEU A 169 -14.94 -5.25 -32.64
N LEU A 170 -15.62 -4.25 -32.07
CA LEU A 170 -15.29 -3.74 -30.73
C LEU A 170 -15.39 -4.82 -29.65
N GLU A 171 -16.41 -5.67 -29.72
CA GLU A 171 -16.56 -6.81 -28.80
C GLU A 171 -15.39 -7.79 -28.91
N LEU A 172 -14.97 -8.14 -30.13
CA LEU A 172 -13.85 -9.04 -30.38
C LEU A 172 -12.49 -8.43 -29.95
N LEU A 173 -12.28 -7.13 -30.20
CA LEU A 173 -11.11 -6.41 -29.72
C LEU A 173 -11.07 -6.35 -28.19
N SER A 174 -12.22 -6.16 -27.54
CA SER A 174 -12.34 -6.23 -26.08
C SER A 174 -11.96 -7.61 -25.54
N VAL A 175 -12.38 -8.70 -26.19
CA VAL A 175 -11.98 -10.07 -25.83
C VAL A 175 -10.46 -10.26 -25.96
N ALA A 176 -9.86 -9.69 -27.00
CA ALA A 176 -8.41 -9.76 -27.21
C ALA A 176 -7.62 -9.04 -26.10
N LEU A 177 -8.07 -7.84 -25.72
CA LEU A 177 -7.47 -7.05 -24.64
C LEU A 177 -7.63 -7.71 -23.27
N ASP A 178 -8.84 -8.19 -22.94
CA ASP A 178 -9.10 -8.90 -21.67
C ASP A 178 -8.23 -10.16 -21.55
N HIS A 179 -7.97 -10.87 -22.66
CA HIS A 179 -7.03 -11.99 -22.66
C HIS A 179 -5.61 -11.55 -22.28
N GLN A 180 -5.10 -10.45 -22.86
CA GLN A 180 -3.77 -9.92 -22.55
C GLN A 180 -3.65 -9.47 -21.10
N GLU A 181 -4.65 -8.77 -20.59
CA GLU A 181 -4.69 -8.28 -19.20
C GLU A 181 -4.63 -9.45 -18.22
N ARG A 182 -5.46 -10.48 -18.45
CA ARG A 182 -5.45 -11.70 -17.64
C ARG A 182 -4.13 -12.45 -17.74
N GLN A 183 -3.56 -12.60 -18.93
CA GLN A 183 -2.24 -13.23 -19.10
C GLN A 183 -1.16 -12.47 -18.32
N THR A 184 -1.16 -11.15 -18.38
CA THR A 184 -0.22 -10.30 -17.63
C THR A 184 -0.42 -10.47 -16.13
N GLU A 185 -1.66 -10.51 -15.66
CA GLU A 185 -2.00 -10.79 -14.27
C GLU A 185 -1.50 -12.17 -13.81
N PHE A 186 -1.77 -13.23 -14.58
CA PHE A 186 -1.27 -14.57 -14.29
C PHE A 186 0.27 -14.63 -14.29
N ALA A 187 0.92 -13.93 -15.21
CA ALA A 187 2.37 -13.85 -15.28
C ALA A 187 2.96 -13.15 -14.04
N LEU A 188 2.35 -12.05 -13.58
CA LEU A 188 2.76 -11.37 -12.36
C LEU A 188 2.55 -12.24 -11.11
N GLU A 189 1.44 -12.99 -11.03
CA GLU A 189 1.22 -13.97 -9.96
C GLU A 189 2.23 -15.12 -10.00
N ALA A 190 2.57 -15.62 -11.19
CA ALA A 190 3.61 -16.63 -11.34
C ALA A 190 4.97 -16.11 -10.86
N CYS A 191 5.32 -14.85 -11.19
CA CYS A 191 6.52 -14.21 -10.66
C CYS A 191 6.49 -14.06 -9.12
N ARG A 192 5.33 -13.73 -8.53
CA ARG A 192 5.18 -13.71 -7.06
C ARG A 192 5.41 -15.09 -6.46
N LEU A 193 4.80 -16.13 -7.02
CA LEU A 193 5.00 -17.50 -6.55
C LEU A 193 6.45 -17.96 -6.69
N GLU A 194 7.13 -17.56 -7.76
CA GLU A 194 8.55 -17.82 -7.97
C GLU A 194 9.42 -17.14 -6.91
N LEU A 195 9.10 -15.89 -6.55
CA LEU A 195 9.72 -15.20 -5.42
C LEU A 195 9.47 -15.92 -4.09
N GLU A 196 8.24 -16.38 -3.82
CA GLU A 196 7.89 -17.10 -2.59
C GLU A 196 8.60 -18.45 -2.46
N ARG A 197 8.79 -19.16 -3.57
CA ARG A 197 9.47 -20.47 -3.56
C ARG A 197 10.97 -20.36 -3.45
N HIS A 198 11.56 -19.34 -4.06
CA HIS A 198 13.00 -19.20 -4.22
C HIS A 198 13.55 -17.90 -3.62
N TYR A 199 12.90 -17.35 -2.58
CA TYR A 199 13.32 -16.09 -1.97
C TYR A 199 14.77 -16.11 -1.48
N ALA A 200 15.29 -17.26 -1.05
CA ALA A 200 16.65 -17.45 -0.58
C ALA A 200 17.70 -17.45 -1.72
N SER A 201 17.28 -17.64 -2.97
CA SER A 201 18.16 -17.68 -4.13
C SER A 201 18.41 -16.28 -4.74
N ASP A 202 19.43 -16.18 -5.59
CA ASP A 202 19.75 -14.96 -6.35
C ASP A 202 18.82 -14.77 -7.55
N ILE A 203 17.57 -14.37 -7.26
CA ILE A 203 16.61 -13.91 -8.27
C ILE A 203 16.93 -12.47 -8.69
N THR A 204 16.87 -12.17 -9.99
CA THR A 204 17.04 -10.80 -10.51
C THR A 204 15.73 -10.26 -11.06
N VAL A 205 15.65 -8.93 -11.20
CA VAL A 205 14.51 -8.31 -11.88
C VAL A 205 14.44 -8.74 -13.33
N ASP A 206 15.59 -8.93 -13.99
CA ASP A 206 15.64 -9.36 -15.40
C ASP A 206 15.12 -10.78 -15.58
N SER A 207 15.41 -11.69 -14.64
CA SER A 207 14.88 -13.06 -14.71
C SER A 207 13.35 -13.07 -14.55
N LEU A 208 12.81 -12.29 -13.61
CA LEU A 208 11.35 -12.19 -13.41
C LEU A 208 10.66 -11.52 -14.59
N ALA A 209 11.25 -10.45 -15.14
CA ALA A 209 10.72 -9.78 -16.33
C ALA A 209 10.69 -10.72 -17.54
N SER A 210 11.73 -11.54 -17.72
CA SER A 210 11.78 -12.57 -18.76
C SER A 210 10.71 -13.64 -18.57
N VAL A 211 10.46 -14.09 -17.33
CA VAL A 211 9.37 -15.04 -17.03
C VAL A 211 8.00 -14.44 -17.36
N ALA A 212 7.82 -13.14 -17.12
CA ALA A 212 6.58 -12.45 -17.41
C ALA A 212 6.41 -12.06 -18.90
N GLY A 213 7.43 -12.22 -19.74
CA GLY A 213 7.42 -11.71 -21.12
C GLY A 213 7.37 -10.18 -21.21
N LEU A 214 7.86 -9.49 -20.17
CA LEU A 214 7.80 -8.03 -20.06
C LEU A 214 9.20 -7.41 -20.10
N SER A 215 9.30 -6.16 -20.53
CA SER A 215 10.53 -5.39 -20.34
C SER A 215 10.77 -5.11 -18.86
N ARG A 216 12.04 -4.95 -18.46
CA ARG A 216 12.42 -4.68 -17.06
C ARG A 216 11.63 -3.52 -16.44
N PHE A 217 11.55 -2.38 -17.14
CA PHE A 217 10.84 -1.19 -16.65
C PHE A 217 9.34 -1.44 -16.53
N HIS A 218 8.74 -2.12 -17.51
CA HIS A 218 7.30 -2.41 -17.49
C HIS A 218 6.95 -3.38 -16.36
N PHE A 219 7.74 -4.43 -16.18
CA PHE A 219 7.61 -5.38 -15.08
C PHE A 219 7.69 -4.69 -13.71
N MET A 220 8.74 -3.88 -13.48
CA MET A 220 8.92 -3.19 -12.19
C MET A 220 7.71 -2.31 -11.84
N ARG A 221 7.19 -1.59 -12.83
CA ARG A 221 6.01 -0.74 -12.68
C ARG A 221 4.79 -1.58 -12.34
N LEU A 222 4.42 -2.55 -13.19
CA LEU A 222 3.21 -3.37 -13.02
C LEU A 222 3.26 -4.21 -11.73
N PHE A 223 4.42 -4.75 -11.36
CA PHE A 223 4.58 -5.51 -10.12
C PHE A 223 4.33 -4.63 -8.89
N LYS A 224 4.95 -3.44 -8.82
CA LYS A 224 4.74 -2.50 -7.70
C LYS A 224 3.29 -2.03 -7.61
N GLU A 225 2.71 -1.76 -8.76
CA GLU A 225 1.33 -1.36 -8.93
C GLU A 225 0.33 -2.42 -8.42
N ARG A 226 0.62 -3.70 -8.66
CA ARG A 226 -0.22 -4.83 -8.24
C ARG A 226 -0.04 -5.20 -6.77
N PHE A 227 1.21 -5.28 -6.30
CA PHE A 227 1.57 -5.81 -4.98
C PHE A 227 1.94 -4.73 -3.95
N GLY A 228 1.84 -3.45 -4.32
CA GLY A 228 2.14 -2.28 -3.48
C GLY A 228 3.64 -2.01 -3.25
N LYS A 229 4.53 -2.93 -3.64
CA LYS A 229 5.98 -2.84 -3.42
C LYS A 229 6.77 -3.47 -4.56
N GLY A 230 8.02 -3.05 -4.76
CA GLY A 230 8.85 -3.58 -5.83
C GLY A 230 9.22 -5.06 -5.62
N ALA A 231 9.49 -5.82 -6.68
CA ALA A 231 9.82 -7.25 -6.59
C ALA A 231 10.99 -7.58 -5.65
N MET A 232 12.04 -6.75 -5.63
CA MET A 232 13.18 -6.95 -4.73
C MET A 232 12.88 -6.56 -3.28
N GLU A 233 11.99 -5.59 -3.08
CA GLU A 233 11.48 -5.22 -1.74
C GLU A 233 10.60 -6.35 -1.20
N TYR A 234 9.72 -6.90 -2.03
CA TYR A 234 8.90 -8.08 -1.72
C TYR A 234 9.77 -9.27 -1.31
N ARG A 235 10.82 -9.58 -2.08
CA ARG A 235 11.78 -10.64 -1.71
C ARG A 235 12.46 -10.37 -0.38
N THR A 236 12.84 -9.13 -0.11
CA THR A 236 13.47 -8.74 1.15
C THR A 236 12.52 -8.96 2.33
N GLU A 237 11.25 -8.64 2.16
CA GLU A 237 10.23 -8.88 3.17
C GLU A 237 10.02 -10.38 3.45
N LEU A 238 9.96 -11.23 2.41
CA LEU A 238 9.91 -12.69 2.56
C LEU A 238 11.10 -13.22 3.37
N ARG A 239 12.33 -12.77 3.06
CA ARG A 239 13.54 -13.13 3.81
C ARG A 239 13.47 -12.71 5.27
N LEU A 240 12.97 -11.51 5.54
CA LEU A 240 12.83 -10.99 6.90
C LEU A 240 11.76 -11.77 7.69
N GLN A 241 10.63 -12.09 7.07
CA GLN A 241 9.57 -12.88 7.69
C GLN A 241 10.08 -14.28 8.05
N GLU A 242 10.80 -14.95 7.15
CA GLU A 242 11.40 -16.24 7.45
C GLU A 242 12.45 -16.13 8.56
N ALA A 243 13.30 -15.10 8.52
CA ALA A 243 14.31 -14.89 9.57
C ALA A 243 13.65 -14.75 10.95
N LYS A 244 12.57 -13.98 11.05
CA LYS A 244 11.79 -13.84 12.29
C LYS A 244 11.19 -15.18 12.74
N ARG A 245 10.64 -15.98 11.82
CA ARG A 245 10.11 -17.32 12.10
C ARG A 245 11.19 -18.22 12.72
N LEU A 246 12.35 -18.33 12.05
CA LEU A 246 13.47 -19.16 12.49
C LEU A 246 14.05 -18.69 13.84
N MET A 247 14.13 -17.38 14.06
CA MET A 247 14.57 -16.82 15.35
C MET A 247 13.61 -17.15 16.49
N ARG A 248 12.30 -17.20 16.20
CA ARG A 248 11.26 -17.56 17.19
C ARG A 248 11.29 -19.04 17.55
N GLU A 249 11.55 -19.91 16.58
CA GLU A 249 11.72 -21.35 16.83
C GLU A 249 12.93 -21.64 17.72
N GLY A 250 13.98 -20.79 17.65
CA GLY A 250 15.07 -20.79 18.63
C GLY A 250 16.10 -21.90 18.47
N ASP A 251 15.96 -22.74 17.44
CA ASP A 251 16.78 -23.94 17.22
C ASP A 251 18.12 -23.68 16.49
N LEU A 252 18.28 -22.52 15.86
CA LEU A 252 19.40 -22.23 14.97
C LEU A 252 20.25 -21.03 15.41
N PRO A 253 21.59 -21.10 15.30
CA PRO A 253 22.45 -19.92 15.43
C PRO A 253 22.13 -18.85 14.37
N LEU A 254 22.29 -17.57 14.72
CA LEU A 254 22.00 -16.45 13.80
C LEU A 254 22.72 -16.57 12.46
N ALA A 255 24.00 -16.96 12.45
CA ALA A 255 24.77 -17.14 11.23
C ALA A 255 24.15 -18.19 10.27
N GLU A 256 23.58 -19.27 10.82
CA GLU A 256 22.90 -20.29 10.03
C GLU A 256 21.56 -19.77 9.48
N ILE A 257 20.81 -18.99 10.28
CA ILE A 257 19.58 -18.34 9.82
C ILE A 257 19.88 -17.41 8.64
N VAL A 258 20.92 -16.57 8.75
CA VAL A 258 21.36 -15.64 7.69
C VAL A 258 21.67 -16.37 6.39
N TYR A 259 22.38 -17.49 6.47
CA TYR A 259 22.70 -18.31 5.31
C TYR A 259 21.43 -18.94 4.71
N ARG A 260 20.55 -19.53 5.53
CA ARG A 260 19.31 -20.19 5.08
C ARG A 260 18.35 -19.25 4.36
N ILE A 261 18.25 -18.00 4.79
CA ILE A 261 17.40 -16.99 4.15
C ILE A 261 18.08 -16.32 2.92
N GLY A 262 19.28 -16.76 2.53
CA GLY A 262 19.93 -16.33 1.29
C GLY A 262 20.79 -15.08 1.40
N TYR A 263 21.27 -14.72 2.59
CA TYR A 263 22.29 -13.68 2.76
C TYR A 263 23.67 -14.31 2.99
N SER A 264 24.68 -13.74 2.34
CA SER A 264 26.08 -14.15 2.51
C SER A 264 26.82 -13.39 3.61
N SER A 265 26.25 -12.29 4.10
CA SER A 265 26.86 -11.42 5.11
C SER A 265 25.91 -11.18 6.28
N GLU A 266 26.33 -11.64 7.47
CA GLU A 266 25.64 -11.39 8.73
C GLU A 266 25.61 -9.90 9.09
N SER A 267 26.69 -9.16 8.79
CA SER A 267 26.75 -7.71 9.02
C SER A 267 25.71 -6.97 8.18
N TYR A 268 25.61 -7.30 6.88
CA TYR A 268 24.61 -6.72 5.99
C TYR A 268 23.19 -7.02 6.47
N PHE A 269 22.92 -8.29 6.79
CA PHE A 269 21.62 -8.70 7.33
C PHE A 269 21.31 -7.96 8.63
N SER A 270 22.28 -7.82 9.54
CA SER A 270 22.09 -7.17 10.83
C SER A 270 21.74 -5.69 10.69
N THR A 271 22.40 -4.96 9.78
CA THR A 271 22.04 -3.58 9.47
C THR A 271 20.64 -3.48 8.85
N LEU A 272 20.33 -4.35 7.88
CA LEU A 272 19.03 -4.37 7.21
C LEU A 272 17.90 -4.71 8.20
N PHE A 273 18.06 -5.75 9.00
CA PHE A 273 17.08 -6.20 9.99
C PHE A 273 16.88 -5.15 11.07
N LYS A 274 17.96 -4.53 11.60
CA LYS A 274 17.84 -3.44 12.58
C LYS A 274 17.14 -2.23 11.98
N LYS A 275 17.39 -1.89 10.72
CA LYS A 275 16.69 -0.80 10.03
C LYS A 275 15.17 -1.08 9.92
N GLN A 276 14.79 -2.32 9.65
CA GLN A 276 13.39 -2.71 9.44
C GLN A 276 12.63 -2.93 10.75
N THR A 277 13.27 -3.55 11.74
CA THR A 277 12.62 -3.93 13.00
C THR A 277 12.88 -2.93 14.13
N GLY A 278 13.96 -2.17 14.07
CA GLY A 278 14.46 -1.31 15.16
C GLY A 278 15.38 -2.04 16.14
N ILE A 279 15.47 -3.38 16.06
CA ILE A 279 16.18 -4.23 17.03
C ILE A 279 17.26 -5.02 16.29
N ALA A 280 18.43 -5.18 16.91
CA ALA A 280 19.48 -6.03 16.33
C ALA A 280 19.05 -7.51 16.32
N PRO A 281 19.36 -8.33 15.30
CA PRO A 281 18.89 -9.72 15.21
C PRO A 281 19.21 -10.58 16.44
N VAL A 282 20.41 -10.47 16.99
CA VAL A 282 20.82 -11.23 18.19
C VAL A 282 19.94 -10.89 19.39
N VAL A 283 19.65 -9.60 19.59
CA VAL A 283 18.77 -9.13 20.66
C VAL A 283 17.33 -9.60 20.41
N TYR A 284 16.87 -9.51 19.16
CA TYR A 284 15.55 -9.99 18.76
C TYR A 284 15.40 -11.48 19.06
N GLN A 285 16.32 -12.33 18.60
CA GLN A 285 16.30 -13.77 18.82
C GLN A 285 16.34 -14.14 20.30
N ARG A 286 17.18 -13.47 21.10
CA ARG A 286 17.22 -13.65 22.55
C ARG A 286 15.86 -13.34 23.19
N ASN A 287 15.20 -12.29 22.73
CA ASN A 287 13.95 -11.83 23.32
C ASN A 287 12.74 -12.69 22.89
N GLN A 288 12.79 -13.39 21.74
CA GLN A 288 11.74 -14.34 21.35
C GLN A 288 11.59 -15.54 22.30
N ARG A 289 12.58 -15.80 23.17
CA ARG A 289 12.53 -16.90 24.15
C ARG A 289 11.59 -16.64 25.33
N ARG A 290 11.15 -15.39 25.54
CA ARG A 290 10.20 -15.02 26.59
C ARG A 290 8.91 -14.53 25.93
N ARG A 291 7.80 -15.22 26.18
CA ARG A 291 6.47 -14.88 25.67
C ARG A 291 5.79 -13.95 26.65
N ILE A 292 5.66 -12.68 26.27
CA ILE A 292 5.07 -11.67 27.15
C ILE A 292 3.75 -11.20 26.55
N ALA A 293 2.70 -11.20 27.35
CA ALA A 293 1.42 -10.61 26.99
C ALA A 293 1.36 -9.16 27.48
N ALA A 294 1.13 -8.22 26.58
CA ALA A 294 0.69 -6.88 26.91
C ALA A 294 -0.84 -6.92 27.02
N TYR A 295 -1.43 -6.79 28.20
CA TYR A 295 -2.88 -6.84 28.34
C TYR A 295 -3.55 -5.49 28.06
N SER A 296 -2.87 -4.39 28.38
CA SER A 296 -3.31 -3.04 28.05
C SER A 296 -2.44 -2.43 26.95
N TRP A 297 -3.03 -1.55 26.14
CA TRP A 297 -2.36 -0.93 25.00
C TRP A 297 -1.04 -0.21 25.38
N ALA A 298 -1.01 0.50 26.51
CA ALA A 298 0.18 1.21 26.98
C ALA A 298 1.36 0.27 27.34
N ASN A 299 1.10 -1.00 27.65
CA ASN A 299 2.17 -1.95 27.94
C ASN A 299 3.02 -2.25 26.69
N ILE A 300 2.45 -2.12 25.49
CA ILE A 300 3.18 -2.33 24.23
C ILE A 300 4.36 -1.35 24.15
N GLY A 301 4.12 -0.06 24.42
CA GLY A 301 5.15 0.97 24.36
C GLY A 301 6.28 0.78 25.38
N GLN A 302 5.99 0.19 26.55
CA GLN A 302 7.01 -0.15 27.54
C GLN A 302 7.87 -1.33 27.08
N LEU A 303 7.23 -2.39 26.58
CA LEU A 303 7.95 -3.56 26.06
C LEU A 303 8.87 -3.20 24.89
N LEU A 304 8.39 -2.38 23.95
CA LEU A 304 9.18 -1.97 22.80
C LEU A 304 10.41 -1.15 23.19
N ALA A 305 10.31 -0.29 24.22
CA ALA A 305 11.45 0.44 24.77
C ALA A 305 12.52 -0.52 25.33
N LEU A 306 12.09 -1.62 25.95
CA LEU A 306 12.96 -2.72 26.41
C LEU A 306 13.36 -3.70 25.30
N ARG A 307 13.12 -3.35 24.02
CA ARG A 307 13.42 -4.16 22.84
C ARG A 307 12.68 -5.51 22.81
N MET A 308 11.53 -5.61 23.50
CA MET A 308 10.69 -6.80 23.55
C MET A 308 9.40 -6.57 22.76
N ILE A 309 8.94 -7.59 22.05
CA ILE A 309 7.69 -7.54 21.28
C ILE A 309 6.72 -8.54 21.93
N PRO A 310 5.51 -8.11 22.33
CA PRO A 310 4.57 -9.01 22.98
C PRO A 310 4.08 -10.11 22.01
N CYS A 311 3.80 -11.30 22.54
CA CYS A 311 3.14 -12.36 21.77
C CYS A 311 1.61 -12.19 21.73
N ALA A 312 1.06 -11.49 22.71
CA ALA A 312 -0.36 -11.16 22.80
C ALA A 312 -0.54 -9.68 23.17
N ALA A 313 -1.42 -8.96 22.46
CA ALA A 313 -1.71 -7.56 22.72
C ALA A 313 -3.10 -7.13 22.23
N PRO A 314 -3.71 -6.07 22.80
CA PRO A 314 -4.94 -5.49 22.27
C PRO A 314 -4.72 -4.98 20.86
N LEU A 315 -5.51 -5.48 19.92
CA LEU A 315 -5.48 -5.04 18.52
C LEU A 315 -6.81 -4.38 18.12
N ASP A 316 -7.63 -3.89 19.05
CA ASP A 316 -8.95 -3.31 18.73
C ASP A 316 -8.97 -1.76 18.72
N GLN A 317 -7.94 -1.11 19.25
CA GLN A 317 -7.84 0.36 19.25
C GLN A 317 -7.29 0.89 17.92
N PHE A 318 -8.06 1.71 17.18
CA PHE A 318 -7.70 2.17 15.82
C PHE A 318 -6.32 2.84 15.73
N TRP A 319 -5.84 3.42 16.83
CA TRP A 319 -4.54 4.05 16.87
C TRP A 319 -3.35 3.11 17.08
N THR A 320 -3.62 1.87 17.48
CA THR A 320 -2.62 0.80 17.53
C THR A 320 -2.34 0.20 16.16
N ASP A 321 -2.95 0.74 15.08
CA ASP A 321 -2.70 0.32 13.69
C ASP A 321 -1.21 0.29 13.34
N ARG A 322 -0.42 1.21 13.90
CA ARG A 322 1.04 1.20 13.75
C ARG A 322 1.67 -0.10 14.26
N TYR A 323 1.23 -0.60 15.41
CA TYR A 323 1.69 -1.87 15.96
C TYR A 323 1.12 -3.04 15.14
N ARG A 324 -0.14 -2.97 14.70
CA ARG A 324 -0.76 -3.98 13.84
C ARG A 324 0.02 -4.17 12.55
N SER A 325 0.35 -3.10 11.83
CA SER A 325 1.08 -3.21 10.57
C SER A 325 2.53 -3.66 10.75
N ARG A 326 3.20 -3.21 11.82
CA ARG A 326 4.63 -3.44 12.02
C ARG A 326 4.96 -4.79 12.67
N TYR A 327 4.10 -5.27 13.56
CA TYR A 327 4.36 -6.44 14.42
C TYR A 327 3.26 -7.51 14.32
N SER A 328 2.46 -7.54 13.26
CA SER A 328 1.40 -8.54 13.04
C SER A 328 1.89 -9.98 13.11
N TYR A 329 3.15 -10.23 12.74
CA TYR A 329 3.72 -11.57 12.76
C TYR A 329 4.10 -12.02 14.18
N GLU A 330 4.60 -11.08 15.00
CA GLU A 330 5.02 -11.31 16.37
C GLU A 330 3.85 -11.34 17.36
N ILE A 331 2.90 -10.42 17.21
CA ILE A 331 1.68 -10.36 18.02
C ILE A 331 0.67 -11.36 17.44
N ALA A 332 0.95 -12.64 17.61
CA ALA A 332 0.16 -13.73 17.05
C ALA A 332 -1.22 -13.86 17.70
N THR A 333 -1.38 -13.41 18.95
CA THR A 333 -2.61 -13.54 19.71
C THR A 333 -3.27 -12.17 19.94
N PRO A 334 -4.31 -11.80 19.17
CA PRO A 334 -5.03 -10.56 19.40
C PRO A 334 -5.86 -10.64 20.68
N LEU A 335 -5.83 -9.59 21.51
CA LEU A 335 -6.75 -9.40 22.62
C LEU A 335 -7.85 -8.41 22.22
N SER A 336 -9.03 -8.58 22.83
CA SER A 336 -10.24 -7.77 22.60
C SER A 336 -10.68 -7.07 23.88
N HIS A 337 -11.75 -6.26 23.81
CA HIS A 337 -12.43 -5.72 24.99
C HIS A 337 -13.23 -6.77 25.81
N ARG A 338 -13.29 -8.04 25.38
CA ARG A 338 -14.04 -9.10 26.07
C ARG A 338 -13.10 -9.97 26.90
N TYR A 339 -13.30 -9.97 28.22
CA TYR A 339 -12.41 -10.65 29.16
C TYR A 339 -12.39 -12.18 28.99
N ASP A 340 -13.55 -12.82 28.82
CA ASP A 340 -13.60 -14.29 28.63
C ASP A 340 -12.84 -14.74 27.37
N PHE A 341 -12.96 -13.96 26.28
CA PHE A 341 -12.19 -14.20 25.06
C PHE A 341 -10.69 -14.06 25.32
N ASN A 342 -10.27 -13.02 26.03
CA ASN A 342 -8.86 -12.78 26.32
C ASN A 342 -8.27 -13.89 27.19
N LEU A 343 -8.99 -14.37 28.19
CA LEU A 343 -8.54 -15.46 29.05
C LEU A 343 -8.33 -16.76 28.25
N GLN A 344 -9.27 -17.08 27.36
CA GLN A 344 -9.11 -18.23 26.46
C GLN A 344 -7.89 -18.05 25.54
N ALA A 345 -7.77 -16.90 24.88
CA ALA A 345 -6.68 -16.59 23.97
C ALA A 345 -5.31 -16.65 24.67
N LEU A 346 -5.20 -16.13 25.89
CA LEU A 346 -3.98 -16.19 26.70
C LEU A 346 -3.67 -17.61 27.18
N SER A 347 -4.68 -18.39 27.55
CA SER A 347 -4.49 -19.80 27.90
C SER A 347 -3.92 -20.61 26.72
N GLU A 348 -4.33 -20.30 25.49
CA GLU A 348 -3.81 -20.93 24.28
C GLU A 348 -2.38 -20.45 23.95
N ALA A 349 -2.13 -19.13 24.08
CA ALA A 349 -0.82 -18.53 23.84
C ALA A 349 0.25 -18.93 24.87
N ARG A 350 -0.19 -19.29 26.09
CA ARG A 350 0.63 -19.68 27.25
C ARG A 350 1.75 -18.67 27.53
N PRO A 351 1.46 -17.38 27.78
CA PRO A 351 2.51 -16.40 28.06
C PRO A 351 3.31 -16.80 29.31
N ASP A 352 4.59 -16.45 29.32
CA ASP A 352 5.47 -16.61 30.49
C ASP A 352 5.27 -15.45 31.47
N PHE A 353 4.82 -14.28 30.98
CA PHE A 353 4.54 -13.09 31.78
C PHE A 353 3.34 -12.31 31.21
N ILE A 354 2.57 -11.65 32.09
CA ILE A 354 1.47 -10.76 31.70
C ILE A 354 1.71 -9.37 32.30
N LEU A 355 1.54 -8.33 31.49
CA LEU A 355 1.60 -6.93 31.91
C LEU A 355 0.23 -6.28 31.75
N GLY A 356 -0.21 -5.52 32.75
CA GLY A 356 -1.46 -4.77 32.70
C GLY A 356 -1.38 -3.45 33.47
N PHE A 357 -2.48 -2.71 33.48
CA PHE A 357 -2.68 -1.57 34.39
C PHE A 357 -3.84 -1.85 35.34
N ASP A 358 -3.64 -1.57 36.62
CA ASP A 358 -4.62 -1.86 37.66
C ASP A 358 -5.95 -1.11 37.48
N GLY A 359 -5.91 0.17 37.10
CA GLY A 359 -7.08 1.01 36.87
C GLY A 359 -7.84 0.68 35.58
N LEU A 360 -7.26 -0.13 34.69
CA LEU A 360 -7.89 -0.55 33.43
C LEU A 360 -8.46 -1.97 33.48
N ILE A 361 -8.14 -2.74 34.53
CA ILE A 361 -8.48 -4.15 34.63
C ILE A 361 -9.18 -4.39 35.98
N PRO A 362 -10.45 -4.84 35.99
CA PRO A 362 -11.17 -5.16 37.22
C PRO A 362 -10.39 -6.14 38.11
N ALA A 363 -10.48 -5.97 39.43
CA ALA A 363 -9.71 -6.78 40.39
C ALA A 363 -9.95 -8.30 40.21
N GLU A 364 -11.18 -8.71 39.90
CA GLU A 364 -11.53 -10.11 39.60
C GLU A 364 -10.79 -10.65 38.38
N GLU A 365 -10.63 -9.85 37.33
CA GLU A 365 -9.89 -10.23 36.12
C GLU A 365 -8.39 -10.30 36.39
N GLN A 366 -7.86 -9.40 37.22
CA GLN A 366 -6.46 -9.46 37.64
C GLN A 366 -6.12 -10.76 38.37
N VAL A 367 -7.06 -11.31 39.16
CA VAL A 367 -6.87 -12.61 39.84
C VAL A 367 -6.77 -13.73 38.80
N LYS A 368 -7.72 -13.79 37.85
CA LYS A 368 -7.71 -14.81 36.78
C LYS A 368 -6.43 -14.74 35.94
N LEU A 369 -5.93 -13.55 35.63
CA LEU A 369 -4.68 -13.38 34.88
C LEU A 369 -3.46 -13.89 35.67
N ARG A 370 -3.40 -13.65 36.98
CA ARG A 370 -2.33 -14.18 37.86
C ARG A 370 -2.31 -15.71 37.93
N GLU A 371 -3.47 -16.36 37.75
CA GLU A 371 -3.56 -17.82 37.68
C GLU A 371 -2.97 -18.39 36.37
N LEU A 372 -2.99 -17.61 35.28
CA LEU A 372 -2.43 -18.02 33.99
C LEU A 372 -0.90 -17.90 33.94
N ALA A 373 -0.35 -16.78 34.43
CA ALA A 373 1.08 -16.51 34.42
C ALA A 373 1.46 -15.42 35.45
N PRO A 374 2.73 -15.34 35.87
CA PRO A 374 3.25 -14.20 36.62
C PRO A 374 2.81 -12.89 35.98
N SER A 375 2.12 -12.05 36.74
CA SER A 375 1.48 -10.83 36.24
C SER A 375 1.91 -9.59 37.02
N LEU A 376 2.27 -8.52 36.30
CA LEU A 376 2.50 -7.19 36.84
C LEU A 376 1.36 -6.26 36.43
N PHE A 377 0.74 -5.60 37.41
CA PHE A 377 -0.25 -4.55 37.17
C PHE A 377 0.33 -3.22 37.64
N LEU A 378 0.63 -2.36 36.67
CA LEU A 378 1.18 -1.03 36.90
C LEU A 378 0.08 -0.09 37.39
N ASN A 379 0.42 0.80 38.31
CA ASN A 379 -0.47 1.87 38.74
C ASN A 379 -0.55 2.95 37.65
N TRP A 380 -1.74 3.20 37.11
CA TRP A 380 -1.93 4.22 36.07
C TRP A 380 -1.50 5.63 36.50
N GLU A 381 -1.56 5.94 37.79
CA GLU A 381 -1.18 7.24 38.34
C GLU A 381 0.32 7.44 38.52
N ASP A 382 1.13 6.39 38.36
CA ASP A 382 2.60 6.52 38.35
C ASP A 382 3.09 7.19 37.06
N ASP A 383 4.31 7.71 37.09
CA ASP A 383 4.97 8.31 35.92
C ASP A 383 5.42 7.22 34.93
N TRP A 384 5.49 7.56 33.64
CA TRP A 384 5.83 6.62 32.58
C TRP A 384 7.25 6.02 32.70
N ARG A 385 8.19 6.72 33.35
CA ARG A 385 9.53 6.22 33.67
C ARG A 385 9.46 5.18 34.79
N ALA A 386 8.66 5.43 35.82
CA ALA A 386 8.37 4.44 36.85
C ALA A 386 7.74 3.19 36.23
N HIS A 387 6.78 3.33 35.30
CA HIS A 387 6.23 2.20 34.55
C HIS A 387 7.30 1.42 33.80
N LEU A 388 8.22 2.10 33.10
CA LEU A 388 9.33 1.45 32.39
C LEU A 388 10.24 0.68 33.35
N ARG A 389 10.66 1.31 34.46
CA ARG A 389 11.53 0.68 35.47
C ARG A 389 10.88 -0.51 36.15
N GLN A 390 9.60 -0.40 36.54
CA GLN A 390 8.86 -1.51 37.14
C GLN A 390 8.69 -2.66 36.16
N THR A 391 8.36 -2.36 34.89
CA THR A 391 8.27 -3.36 33.82
C THR A 391 9.61 -4.05 33.60
N ALA A 392 10.71 -3.29 33.62
CA ALA A 392 12.06 -3.79 33.44
C ALA A 392 12.50 -4.69 34.59
N ALA A 393 12.29 -4.26 35.84
CA ALA A 393 12.59 -5.06 37.03
C ALA A 393 11.80 -6.38 37.05
N PHE A 394 10.54 -6.35 36.62
CA PHE A 394 9.71 -7.55 36.52
C PHE A 394 10.18 -8.55 35.44
N LEU A 395 10.91 -8.07 34.43
CA LEU A 395 11.34 -8.86 33.27
C LEU A 395 12.86 -9.09 33.24
N ASP A 396 13.59 -8.74 34.30
CA ASP A 396 15.06 -8.76 34.39
C ASP A 396 15.73 -7.97 33.24
N ARG A 397 15.33 -6.70 33.05
CA ARG A 397 15.77 -5.81 31.95
C ARG A 397 16.13 -4.39 32.42
N GLU A 398 16.57 -4.26 33.66
CA GLU A 398 16.88 -2.97 34.29
C GLU A 398 17.98 -2.22 33.53
N ASP A 399 19.00 -2.92 33.06
CA ASP A 399 20.09 -2.33 32.27
C ASP A 399 19.56 -1.73 30.95
N GLU A 400 18.68 -2.45 30.24
CA GLU A 400 18.06 -1.93 29.02
C GLU A 400 17.16 -0.71 29.29
N ALA A 401 16.48 -0.67 30.43
CA ALA A 401 15.64 0.46 30.82
C ALA A 401 16.47 1.72 31.11
N GLU A 402 17.55 1.59 31.89
CA GLU A 402 18.42 2.72 32.21
C GLU A 402 19.23 3.18 30.98
N GLU A 403 19.64 2.27 30.10
CA GLU A 403 20.23 2.63 28.78
C GLU A 403 19.24 3.49 27.97
N TRP A 404 17.99 3.04 27.88
CA TRP A 404 16.95 3.75 27.14
C TRP A 404 16.65 5.13 27.76
N LEU A 405 16.50 5.21 29.09
CA LEU A 405 16.23 6.44 29.81
C LEU A 405 17.39 7.45 29.70
N SER A 406 18.63 6.98 29.83
CA SER A 406 19.81 7.82 29.66
C SER A 406 19.88 8.41 28.24
N HIS A 407 19.57 7.61 27.23
CA HIS A 407 19.50 8.09 25.85
C HIS A 407 18.40 9.15 25.65
N TYR A 408 17.22 8.89 26.21
CA TYR A 408 16.10 9.83 26.18
C TYR A 408 16.46 11.16 26.84
N GLU A 409 17.03 11.12 28.05
CA GLU A 409 17.40 12.31 28.82
C GLU A 409 18.49 13.14 28.13
N ALA A 410 19.53 12.48 27.60
CA ALA A 410 20.57 13.14 26.80
C ALA A 410 19.98 13.82 25.56
N ARG A 411 19.01 13.17 24.90
CA ARG A 411 18.33 13.73 23.74
C ARG A 411 17.47 14.92 24.10
N ALA A 412 16.67 14.82 25.17
CA ALA A 412 15.86 15.93 25.65
C ALA A 412 16.73 17.13 26.04
N ALA A 413 17.87 16.90 26.71
CA ALA A 413 18.83 17.94 27.03
C ALA A 413 19.39 18.65 25.78
N SER A 414 19.78 17.88 24.76
CA SER A 414 20.25 18.42 23.49
C SER A 414 19.20 19.28 22.77
N ILE A 415 17.92 18.87 22.81
CA ILE A 415 16.83 19.65 22.22
C ILE A 415 16.62 20.95 23.01
N ARG A 416 16.59 20.89 24.35
CA ARG A 416 16.49 22.10 25.20
C ARG A 416 17.60 23.10 24.91
N GLU A 417 18.84 22.62 24.77
CA GLU A 417 19.99 23.47 24.44
C GLU A 417 19.80 24.17 23.08
N ARG A 418 19.36 23.44 22.06
CA ARG A 418 19.09 23.97 20.72
C ARG A 418 17.95 25.00 20.69
N MET A 419 16.90 24.81 21.49
CA MET A 419 15.77 25.74 21.56
C MET A 419 16.16 27.11 22.16
N GLY A 420 17.14 27.12 23.06
CA GLY A 420 17.61 28.34 23.74
C GLY A 420 16.63 28.88 24.80
N ALA A 421 17.16 29.66 25.76
CA ALA A 421 16.42 30.09 26.94
C ALA A 421 15.17 30.95 26.64
N ALA A 422 15.18 31.72 25.54
CA ALA A 422 14.05 32.56 25.15
C ALA A 422 12.85 31.75 24.66
N ALA A 423 13.07 30.63 23.96
CA ALA A 423 12.01 29.74 23.51
C ALA A 423 11.42 28.91 24.66
N ILE A 424 12.17 28.68 25.73
CA ILE A 424 11.70 27.91 26.90
C ILE A 424 10.78 28.76 27.80
N ARG A 425 11.05 30.06 27.91
CA ARG A 425 10.27 30.98 28.77
C ARG A 425 8.85 31.28 28.29
N GLY A 426 8.59 31.23 26.98
CA GLY A 426 7.27 31.53 26.44
C GLY A 426 6.31 30.34 26.54
N SER A 427 5.06 30.57 26.95
CA SER A 427 4.07 29.51 27.12
C SER A 427 3.65 28.88 25.79
N LEU A 428 3.45 27.56 25.76
CA LEU A 428 3.02 26.82 24.56
C LEU A 428 1.69 26.09 24.80
N LEU A 429 0.66 26.48 24.06
CA LEU A 429 -0.61 25.77 24.01
C LEU A 429 -0.63 24.77 22.86
N VAL A 430 -1.10 23.55 23.11
CA VAL A 430 -1.38 22.58 22.04
C VAL A 430 -2.89 22.41 21.95
N LEU A 431 -3.45 22.83 20.81
CA LEU A 431 -4.87 22.85 20.52
C LEU A 431 -5.23 21.73 19.54
N LEU A 432 -6.24 20.95 19.89
CA LEU A 432 -6.74 19.81 19.14
C LEU A 432 -8.16 20.13 18.68
N VAL A 433 -8.37 20.21 17.37
CA VAL A 433 -9.67 20.46 16.75
C VAL A 433 -10.20 19.14 16.20
N GLY A 434 -11.09 18.51 16.95
CA GLY A 434 -11.73 17.26 16.58
C GLY A 434 -13.09 17.44 15.90
N ARG A 435 -13.77 16.34 15.61
CA ARG A 435 -15.11 16.31 14.98
C ARG A 435 -16.20 17.01 15.81
N ASP A 436 -16.18 16.84 17.13
CA ASP A 436 -17.29 17.25 18.02
C ASP A 436 -16.87 18.28 19.08
N ARG A 437 -15.57 18.53 19.26
CA ARG A 437 -15.04 19.35 20.36
C ARG A 437 -13.65 19.92 20.04
N ILE A 438 -13.30 20.99 20.75
CA ILE A 438 -11.94 21.53 20.82
C ILE A 438 -11.35 21.12 22.16
N MET A 439 -10.10 20.67 22.15
CA MET A 439 -9.40 20.20 23.35
C MET A 439 -8.02 20.82 23.43
N VAL A 440 -7.57 21.04 24.66
CA VAL A 440 -6.18 21.41 24.97
C VAL A 440 -5.48 20.23 25.61
N LEU A 441 -4.21 20.04 25.23
CA LEU A 441 -3.34 19.04 25.82
C LEU A 441 -3.07 19.36 27.31
N GLY A 442 -3.38 18.43 28.19
CA GLY A 442 -3.14 18.55 29.64
C GLY A 442 -1.68 18.29 30.05
N ARG A 443 -1.44 18.24 31.37
CA ARG A 443 -0.09 18.09 31.92
C ARG A 443 0.62 16.78 31.52
N ARG A 444 -0.03 15.62 31.72
CA ARG A 444 0.56 14.29 31.45
C ARG A 444 0.67 14.01 29.96
N SER A 445 -0.36 14.34 29.19
CA SER A 445 -0.31 14.19 27.73
C SER A 445 0.74 15.11 27.10
N GLY A 446 0.99 16.29 27.68
CA GLY A 446 2.05 17.21 27.31
C GLY A 446 3.38 17.04 28.07
N THR A 447 3.61 15.92 28.77
CA THR A 447 4.77 15.74 29.65
C THR A 447 6.11 16.01 28.96
N VAL A 448 6.26 15.60 27.69
CA VAL A 448 7.47 15.85 26.90
C VAL A 448 7.71 17.35 26.71
N LEU A 449 6.65 18.12 26.46
CA LEU A 449 6.75 19.57 26.24
C LEU A 449 7.03 20.31 27.56
N TYR A 450 6.24 20.01 28.58
CA TYR A 450 6.21 20.79 29.81
C TYR A 450 7.22 20.31 30.86
N ASP A 451 7.27 19.01 31.13
CA ASP A 451 8.16 18.45 32.15
C ASP A 451 9.57 18.22 31.56
N ASP A 452 9.67 17.59 30.37
CA ASP A 452 10.97 17.16 29.84
C ASP A 452 11.69 18.26 29.05
N LEU A 453 11.02 19.03 28.20
CA LEU A 453 11.61 20.16 27.47
C LEU A 453 11.55 21.48 28.26
N GLY A 454 10.78 21.52 29.35
CA GLY A 454 10.71 22.65 30.27
C GLY A 454 9.95 23.87 29.73
N LEU A 455 9.11 23.69 28.69
CA LEU A 455 8.29 24.79 28.17
C LEU A 455 7.28 25.27 29.22
N ALA A 456 7.09 26.59 29.30
CA ALA A 456 6.08 27.14 30.18
C ALA A 456 4.67 26.67 29.79
N MET A 457 3.89 26.27 30.79
CA MET A 457 2.53 25.82 30.61
C MET A 457 1.57 27.02 30.63
N PRO A 458 0.61 27.11 29.69
CA PRO A 458 -0.42 28.15 29.72
C PRO A 458 -1.33 28.04 30.95
N ARG A 459 -1.99 29.15 31.29
CA ARG A 459 -2.85 29.24 32.48
C ARG A 459 -4.03 28.26 32.37
N GLY A 460 -4.31 27.54 33.45
CA GLY A 460 -5.43 26.59 33.54
C GLY A 460 -5.14 25.19 32.99
N VAL A 461 -4.13 25.02 32.13
CA VAL A 461 -3.80 23.71 31.53
C VAL A 461 -3.37 22.68 32.58
N GLY A 462 -2.66 23.11 33.62
CA GLY A 462 -2.16 22.22 34.68
C GLY A 462 -3.25 21.56 35.53
N ALA A 463 -4.50 22.03 35.45
CA ALA A 463 -5.62 21.47 36.19
C ALA A 463 -6.12 20.14 35.59
N ALA A 464 -5.83 19.86 34.31
CA ALA A 464 -6.23 18.64 33.64
C ALA A 464 -5.01 17.73 33.39
N PRO A 465 -5.03 16.46 33.85
CA PRO A 465 -3.92 15.55 33.59
C PRO A 465 -3.81 15.20 32.11
N TRP A 466 -4.92 14.92 31.42
CA TRP A 466 -4.89 14.37 30.05
C TRP A 466 -5.34 15.37 29.01
N PHE A 467 -6.58 15.82 29.06
CA PHE A 467 -7.10 16.79 28.10
C PHE A 467 -8.11 17.69 28.79
N LEU A 468 -8.15 18.94 28.36
CA LEU A 468 -9.11 19.92 28.82
C LEU A 468 -10.02 20.28 27.64
N PRO A 469 -11.32 19.90 27.65
CA PRO A 469 -12.26 20.43 26.67
C PRO A 469 -12.40 21.94 26.89
N VAL A 470 -12.43 22.71 25.80
CA VAL A 470 -12.50 24.17 25.84
C VAL A 470 -13.44 24.71 24.78
N GLU A 471 -14.06 25.84 25.08
CA GLU A 471 -14.74 26.69 24.11
C GLU A 471 -13.78 27.73 23.51
N ALA A 472 -14.10 28.22 22.31
CA ALA A 472 -13.29 29.21 21.61
C ALA A 472 -13.06 30.50 22.43
N SER A 473 -14.04 30.89 23.24
CA SER A 473 -13.98 32.07 24.11
C SER A 473 -13.01 31.93 25.29
N GLU A 474 -12.71 30.70 25.71
CA GLU A 474 -11.86 30.42 26.89
C GLU A 474 -10.36 30.49 26.56
N LEU A 475 -10.00 30.39 25.27
CA LEU A 475 -8.60 30.41 24.82
C LEU A 475 -7.86 31.70 25.21
N ALA A 476 -8.57 32.83 25.26
CA ALA A 476 -7.98 34.11 25.63
C ALA A 476 -7.49 34.14 27.10
N ALA A 477 -8.21 33.47 28.00
CA ALA A 477 -7.88 33.41 29.42
C ALA A 477 -6.66 32.52 29.73
N MET A 478 -6.23 31.71 28.76
CA MET A 478 -5.08 30.81 28.92
C MET A 478 -3.73 31.51 28.72
N GLU A 479 -3.73 32.73 28.15
CA GLU A 479 -2.54 33.59 28.03
C GLU A 479 -1.35 32.89 27.35
N ALA A 480 -1.61 32.18 26.25
CA ALA A 480 -0.59 31.46 25.50
C ALA A 480 0.27 32.37 24.62
N ASP A 481 1.61 32.26 24.69
CA ASP A 481 2.54 33.01 23.84
C ASP A 481 2.68 32.41 22.44
N ARG A 482 2.50 31.08 22.34
CA ARG A 482 2.61 30.28 21.11
C ARG A 482 1.55 29.20 21.10
N MET A 483 1.16 28.77 19.90
CA MET A 483 0.19 27.69 19.74
C MET A 483 0.64 26.69 18.67
N LEU A 484 0.55 25.40 18.98
CA LEU A 484 0.50 24.34 18.00
C LEU A 484 -0.96 23.93 17.82
N VAL A 485 -1.42 23.83 16.58
CA VAL A 485 -2.81 23.45 16.28
C VAL A 485 -2.83 22.23 15.39
N HIS A 486 -3.52 21.18 15.84
CA HIS A 486 -3.91 20.09 14.98
C HIS A 486 -5.39 20.14 14.67
N VAL A 487 -5.72 19.86 13.42
CA VAL A 487 -7.08 19.66 12.93
C VAL A 487 -7.17 18.24 12.40
N ASP A 488 -8.07 17.45 12.96
CA ASP A 488 -8.31 16.07 12.51
C ASP A 488 -8.65 16.06 11.01
N ARG A 489 -8.23 15.00 10.30
CA ARG A 489 -8.51 14.83 8.87
C ARG A 489 -9.96 14.38 8.63
N ASN A 490 -10.92 15.24 8.94
CA ASN A 490 -12.33 15.04 8.61
C ASN A 490 -13.04 16.38 8.34
N PRO A 491 -14.09 16.39 7.48
CA PRO A 491 -14.76 17.62 7.08
C PRO A 491 -15.33 18.45 8.24
N ALA A 492 -15.77 17.80 9.33
CA ALA A 492 -16.36 18.50 10.46
C ALA A 492 -15.30 19.23 11.31
N ALA A 493 -14.11 18.64 11.49
CA ALA A 493 -12.99 19.30 12.13
C ALA A 493 -12.47 20.47 11.30
N GLU A 494 -12.40 20.33 9.97
CA GLU A 494 -12.03 21.41 9.04
C GLU A 494 -13.04 22.57 9.06
N ALA A 495 -14.34 22.26 9.07
CA ALA A 495 -15.39 23.27 9.19
C ALA A 495 -15.28 24.05 10.51
N ARG A 496 -15.08 23.34 11.63
CA ARG A 496 -14.90 23.96 12.95
C ARG A 496 -13.63 24.81 13.02
N TRP A 497 -12.54 24.35 12.44
CA TRP A 497 -11.31 25.13 12.34
C TRP A 497 -11.54 26.43 11.57
N THR A 498 -12.26 26.34 10.44
CA THR A 498 -12.64 27.51 9.63
C THR A 498 -13.44 28.50 10.47
N GLU A 499 -14.52 28.03 11.12
CA GLU A 499 -15.37 28.86 12.00
C GLU A 499 -14.54 29.52 13.12
N LEU A 500 -13.70 28.75 13.82
CA LEU A 500 -12.86 29.25 14.90
C LEU A 500 -11.99 30.42 14.43
N THR A 501 -11.33 30.29 13.28
CA THR A 501 -10.42 31.32 12.74
C THR A 501 -11.11 32.61 12.30
N GLU A 502 -12.41 32.55 12.03
CA GLU A 502 -13.23 33.70 11.67
C GLU A 502 -13.70 34.50 12.90
N THR A 503 -13.71 33.87 14.08
CA THR A 503 -14.15 34.54 15.31
C THR A 503 -13.25 35.71 15.71
N LEU A 504 -13.87 36.78 16.23
CA LEU A 504 -13.14 37.93 16.77
C LEU A 504 -12.26 37.53 17.97
N GLY A 505 -12.72 36.54 18.76
CA GLY A 505 -11.98 36.00 19.91
C GLY A 505 -10.65 35.39 19.49
N TRP A 506 -10.65 34.54 18.46
CA TRP A 506 -9.44 33.96 17.91
C TRP A 506 -8.47 35.01 17.36
N ARG A 507 -8.97 35.94 16.52
CA ARG A 507 -8.14 36.99 15.89
C ARG A 507 -7.50 37.96 16.89
N ARG A 508 -8.01 38.03 18.12
CA ARG A 508 -7.49 38.86 19.21
C ARG A 508 -6.49 38.15 20.12
N LEU A 509 -6.27 36.84 19.94
CA LEU A 509 -5.30 36.12 20.75
C LEU A 509 -3.88 36.67 20.50
N PRO A 510 -3.09 36.94 21.56
CA PRO A 510 -1.72 37.45 21.42
C PRO A 510 -0.84 36.59 20.51
N ALA A 511 -0.91 35.25 20.64
CA ALA A 511 -0.19 34.32 19.78
C ALA A 511 -0.60 34.43 18.30
N VAL A 512 -1.89 34.67 18.01
CA VAL A 512 -2.41 34.84 16.64
C VAL A 512 -1.91 36.15 16.05
N GLN A 513 -2.02 37.26 16.79
CA GLN A 513 -1.56 38.57 16.35
C GLN A 513 -0.04 38.63 16.14
N ALA A 514 0.72 37.89 16.94
CA ALA A 514 2.17 37.76 16.82
C ALA A 514 2.61 36.78 15.71
N GLY A 515 1.68 36.13 15.00
CA GLY A 515 2.01 35.13 13.96
C GLY A 515 2.66 33.86 14.51
N LYS A 516 2.43 33.54 15.79
CA LYS A 516 3.05 32.42 16.53
C LYS A 516 2.15 31.18 16.64
N VAL A 517 1.29 30.98 15.65
CA VAL A 517 0.44 29.79 15.52
C VAL A 517 0.97 28.91 14.40
N LYS A 518 1.30 27.66 14.72
CA LYS A 518 1.79 26.67 13.76
C LYS A 518 0.78 25.54 13.61
N LEU A 519 0.29 25.35 12.39
CA LEU A 519 -0.55 24.20 12.05
C LEU A 519 0.34 22.96 11.90
N VAL A 520 -0.04 21.88 12.58
CA VAL A 520 0.67 20.60 12.63
C VAL A 520 -0.22 19.44 12.16
N SER A 521 -1.31 19.75 11.47
CA SER A 521 -2.23 18.77 10.89
C SER A 521 -1.52 17.81 9.95
N GLY A 522 -1.81 16.52 10.09
CA GLY A 522 -1.27 15.48 9.22
C GLY A 522 0.18 15.09 9.47
N THR A 523 0.77 15.50 10.58
CA THR A 523 2.04 14.98 11.07
C THR A 523 1.83 13.73 11.91
N ASP A 524 2.71 12.72 11.75
CA ASP A 524 2.52 11.39 12.37
C ASP A 524 2.58 11.40 13.91
N PHE A 525 3.19 12.41 14.51
CA PHE A 525 3.37 12.51 15.97
C PHE A 525 2.15 13.07 16.71
N ILE A 526 1.20 13.62 15.97
CA ILE A 526 0.02 14.33 16.46
C ILE A 526 -1.25 13.65 15.89
N ALA A 527 -1.12 12.51 15.21
CA ALA A 527 -2.24 11.62 14.94
C ALA A 527 -2.54 10.79 16.20
N ALA A 528 -3.82 10.66 16.57
CA ALA A 528 -4.24 10.07 17.83
C ALA A 528 -3.70 8.64 18.08
N PRO A 529 -3.39 8.30 19.37
CA PRO A 529 -3.35 9.15 20.51
C PRO A 529 -1.98 9.82 20.59
N TRP A 530 -2.07 11.09 20.89
CA TRP A 530 -1.04 12.09 21.13
C TRP A 530 0.09 11.63 22.03
N ASN A 531 -0.22 10.73 22.97
CA ASN A 531 0.73 10.15 23.90
C ASN A 531 0.06 8.93 24.55
N GLU A 532 0.57 7.73 24.30
CA GLU A 532 0.14 6.51 24.99
C GLU A 532 0.65 6.43 26.45
N TYR A 533 1.33 7.47 26.89
CA TYR A 533 2.02 7.59 28.18
C TYR A 533 2.92 6.39 28.47
N ALA A 534 3.59 5.93 27.42
CA ALA A 534 4.52 4.82 27.44
C ALA A 534 5.85 5.25 26.84
N ALA A 535 6.94 4.59 27.25
CA ALA A 535 8.30 5.01 26.90
C ALA A 535 8.53 5.14 25.39
N GLU A 536 8.22 4.10 24.58
CA GLU A 536 8.48 4.16 23.13
C GLU A 536 7.69 5.29 22.41
N PRO A 537 6.37 5.46 22.63
CA PRO A 537 5.62 6.59 22.07
C PRO A 537 6.14 7.96 22.51
N ILE A 538 6.54 8.10 23.78
CA ILE A 538 7.13 9.32 24.32
C ILE A 538 8.47 9.64 23.66
N GLY A 539 9.34 8.64 23.47
CA GLY A 539 10.60 8.80 22.76
C GLY A 539 10.41 9.32 21.33
N ARG A 540 9.44 8.75 20.59
CA ARG A 540 9.09 9.24 19.24
C ARG A 540 8.56 10.66 19.26
N PHE A 541 7.71 10.99 20.22
CA PHE A 541 7.16 12.35 20.33
C PHE A 541 8.27 13.37 20.58
N LEU A 542 9.26 13.03 21.43
CA LEU A 542 10.45 13.86 21.63
C LEU A 542 11.25 14.06 20.34
N GLU A 543 11.42 13.02 19.51
CA GLU A 543 12.11 13.14 18.22
C GLU A 543 11.41 14.14 17.30
N SER A 544 10.07 14.08 17.23
CA SER A 544 9.29 15.01 16.41
C SER A 544 9.33 16.44 16.95
N CYS A 545 9.38 16.63 18.28
CA CYS A 545 9.56 17.96 18.88
C CYS A 545 10.83 18.67 18.38
N ALA A 546 11.90 17.92 18.10
CA ALA A 546 13.17 18.47 17.60
C ALA A 546 13.09 19.09 16.18
N GLU A 547 12.04 18.77 15.42
CA GLU A 547 11.75 19.32 14.10
C GLU A 547 10.72 20.45 14.15
N LEU A 548 9.91 20.49 15.22
CA LEU A 548 8.76 21.38 15.34
C LEU A 548 9.06 22.69 16.05
N LEU A 549 9.88 22.61 17.08
CA LEU A 549 10.27 23.68 18.01
C LEU A 549 11.66 24.18 17.67
#